data_AF-A0A2V6FTV7-F1
#
_entry.id   AF-A0A2V6FTV7-F1
#
_cell.length_a   1.000
_cell.length_b   1.000
_cell.length_c   1.000
_cell.angle_alpha   90.00
_cell.angle_beta   90.00
_cell.angle_gamma   90.00
#
_symmetry.space_group_name_H-M   'P 1'
#
loop_
_entity.id
_entity.type
_entity.pdbx_description
1 polymer ?
#
loop_
_entity_poly.entity_id
_entity_poly.type
_entity_poly.pdbx_seq_one_letter_code
_entity_poly.pdbx_strand_id
1 'polypeptide(L)'
;MDPMVLIRARRRNESIGRIPQARDERGYDPSSRQLLLSFAPFRMSYSLRKLKQRNNNNPMKHLSLLLTAALSLAAASAYAQATKTSPAAGASASPSTPPTIASAIDREISLAEKQVVDAAEAMPEDKFDFSPEKLNLPGSDYKGVRTFGEQLKHVAASNYLIWSPITGEKPPDTVNDGKGPDNMKAKADIMKYVKDSFAFGHKAVATLNSSNLVEPIKSGSGRPTTRLFLATFAAAHCFEHYGQLVQYLRMNGIVPPASRGR
;
A
#
# COMPACT_ATOMS: atom_id res chain seq x y z
N MET A 1 37.74 41.79 43.38
CA MET A 1 36.44 42.31 43.84
C MET A 1 35.53 41.11 44.00
N ASP A 2 35.17 40.83 45.25
CA ASP A 2 34.38 39.70 45.73
C ASP A 2 32.86 40.04 45.63
N PRO A 3 31.95 39.05 45.49
CA PRO A 3 30.52 39.23 45.22
C PRO A 3 29.70 39.35 46.52
N MET A 4 28.39 39.57 46.36
CA MET A 4 27.29 39.34 47.33
C MET A 4 26.52 40.60 47.77
N VAL A 5 25.19 40.41 47.80
CA VAL A 5 24.18 41.17 48.58
C VAL A 5 23.78 42.52 47.92
N LEU A 6 22.53 42.83 47.56
CA LEU A 6 21.22 42.60 48.18
C LEU A 6 20.14 42.93 47.10
N ILE A 7 19.27 42.00 46.68
CA ILE A 7 17.98 41.65 47.30
C ILE A 7 16.98 42.82 47.42
N ARG A 8 15.96 42.79 46.56
CA ARG A 8 14.49 42.93 46.81
C ARG A 8 13.85 43.08 45.42
N ALA A 9 13.07 42.16 44.87
CA ALA A 9 11.95 41.46 45.48
C ALA A 9 11.59 40.20 44.69
N ARG A 10 11.59 39.05 45.35
CA ARG A 10 10.64 37.96 45.06
C ARG A 10 10.49 37.11 46.29
N ARG A 11 9.67 37.60 47.24
CA ARG A 11 9.25 36.84 48.41
C ARG A 11 7.87 36.28 48.14
N ARG A 12 7.77 34.95 48.32
CA ARG A 12 6.58 34.14 48.59
C ARG A 12 5.74 33.71 47.37
N ASN A 13 5.95 32.47 46.94
CA ASN A 13 5.03 31.40 47.34
C ASN A 13 5.73 30.04 47.28
N GLU A 14 6.18 29.54 48.45
CA GLU A 14 6.55 28.14 48.65
C GLU A 14 5.38 27.46 49.36
N SER A 15 4.86 26.40 48.75
CA SER A 15 4.19 25.23 49.37
C SER A 15 3.87 24.33 48.15
N ILE A 16 4.16 23.03 48.03
CA ILE A 16 4.28 21.91 48.96
C ILE A 16 5.00 20.79 48.18
N GLY A 17 5.76 19.91 48.84
CA GLY A 17 5.88 18.52 48.37
C GLY A 17 7.28 18.09 47.90
N ARG A 18 8.13 17.81 48.89
CA ARG A 18 9.41 17.11 48.80
C ARG A 18 9.16 15.66 48.32
N ILE A 19 9.71 15.26 47.19
CA ILE A 19 9.66 13.86 46.68
C ILE A 19 10.54 12.99 47.59
N PRO A 20 10.00 11.92 48.23
CA PRO A 20 10.83 10.95 48.92
C PRO A 20 11.36 9.91 47.92
N GLN A 21 12.66 9.66 47.96
CA GLN A 21 13.25 8.40 47.54
C GLN A 21 13.02 7.34 48.63
N ALA A 22 12.40 6.19 48.31
CA ALA A 22 12.63 4.94 49.03
C ALA A 22 12.08 3.69 48.29
N ARG A 23 13.02 2.78 48.02
CA ARG A 23 12.99 1.32 48.25
C ARG A 23 12.04 0.41 47.46
N ASP A 24 12.69 -0.38 46.59
CA ASP A 24 12.59 -1.84 46.45
C ASP A 24 11.91 -2.54 47.64
N GLU A 25 10.74 -3.14 47.38
CA GLU A 25 10.38 -4.44 47.97
C GLU A 25 9.83 -5.40 46.90
N ARG A 26 10.58 -6.49 46.76
CA ARG A 26 10.31 -7.72 46.03
C ARG A 26 8.94 -8.33 46.32
N GLY A 27 8.20 -8.60 45.25
CA GLY A 27 7.09 -9.56 45.18
C GLY A 27 7.21 -10.40 43.91
N TYR A 28 8.26 -11.21 43.85
CA TYR A 28 8.54 -12.16 42.77
C TYR A 28 7.73 -13.44 42.99
N ASP A 29 6.79 -13.73 42.07
CA ASP A 29 6.08 -15.01 42.00
C ASP A 29 6.93 -16.05 41.22
N PRO A 30 7.34 -17.18 41.84
CA PRO A 30 8.27 -18.12 41.21
C PRO A 30 7.64 -19.17 40.28
N SER A 31 6.34 -19.14 39.96
CA SER A 31 5.69 -20.24 39.20
C SER A 31 5.73 -20.16 37.66
N SER A 32 6.44 -19.22 37.03
CA SER A 32 6.37 -19.03 35.56
C SER A 32 7.71 -19.16 34.83
N ARG A 33 8.58 -20.09 35.26
CA ARG A 33 9.80 -20.49 34.52
C ARG A 33 9.66 -21.87 33.89
N GLN A 34 9.09 -21.89 32.68
CA GLN A 34 9.24 -22.89 31.61
C GLN A 34 8.54 -22.23 30.41
N LEU A 35 9.12 -21.98 29.24
CA LEU A 35 9.99 -22.82 28.44
C LEU A 35 10.90 -21.97 27.53
N LEU A 36 12.04 -22.56 27.22
CA LEU A 36 12.99 -22.21 26.17
C LEU A 36 12.30 -22.04 24.79
N LEU A 37 12.71 -20.99 24.08
CA LEU A 37 12.46 -20.79 22.65
C LEU A 37 13.16 -21.89 21.84
N SER A 38 12.43 -22.96 21.52
CA SER A 38 12.77 -23.86 20.42
C SER A 38 12.11 -23.36 19.14
N PHE A 39 12.92 -22.88 18.19
CA PHE A 39 12.50 -22.67 16.81
C PHE A 39 12.22 -24.03 16.15
N ALA A 40 10.94 -24.33 15.90
CA ALA A 40 10.52 -25.42 15.03
C ALA A 40 9.83 -24.84 13.78
N PRO A 41 10.09 -25.35 12.57
CA PRO A 41 9.48 -24.83 11.35
C PRO A 41 7.99 -25.15 11.28
N PHE A 42 7.22 -24.17 10.83
CA PHE A 42 5.79 -24.26 10.56
C PHE A 42 5.52 -25.31 9.48
N ARG A 43 5.00 -26.48 9.87
CA ARG A 43 4.46 -27.48 8.94
C ARG A 43 3.00 -27.16 8.64
N MET A 44 2.71 -26.77 7.40
CA MET A 44 1.36 -26.58 6.90
C MET A 44 0.72 -27.95 6.65
N SER A 45 -0.10 -28.43 7.60
CA SER A 45 -0.93 -29.63 7.40
C SER A 45 -2.20 -29.28 6.65
N TYR A 46 -2.34 -29.78 5.43
CA TYR A 46 -3.60 -29.77 4.69
C TYR A 46 -4.55 -30.82 5.28
N SER A 47 -5.68 -30.38 5.83
CA SER A 47 -6.78 -31.25 6.23
C SER A 47 -7.65 -31.58 5.01
N LEU A 48 -7.45 -32.75 4.40
CA LEU A 48 -8.32 -33.30 3.36
C LEU A 48 -9.69 -33.64 3.97
N ARG A 49 -10.70 -32.78 3.75
CA ARG A 49 -12.10 -33.14 4.00
C ARG A 49 -12.56 -34.08 2.90
N LYS A 50 -12.93 -35.31 3.28
CA LYS A 50 -13.57 -36.30 2.39
C LYS A 50 -14.91 -35.75 1.90
N LEU A 51 -15.00 -35.39 0.62
CA LEU A 51 -16.28 -35.20 -0.06
C LEU A 51 -16.93 -36.56 -0.26
N LYS A 52 -18.00 -36.81 0.50
CA LYS A 52 -18.89 -37.96 0.34
C LYS A 52 -19.70 -37.74 -0.95
N GLN A 53 -19.32 -38.41 -2.03
CA GLN A 53 -20.13 -38.48 -3.25
C GLN A 53 -21.48 -39.13 -2.90
N ARG A 54 -22.56 -38.36 -3.09
CA ARG A 54 -23.92 -38.83 -2.91
C ARG A 54 -24.35 -39.50 -4.21
N ASN A 55 -24.37 -40.84 -4.16
CA ASN A 55 -24.82 -41.71 -5.23
C ASN A 55 -26.36 -41.64 -5.31
N ASN A 56 -26.92 -41.11 -6.39
CA ASN A 56 -28.34 -41.17 -6.68
C ASN A 56 -28.53 -41.94 -7.99
N ASN A 57 -28.92 -43.20 -7.86
CA ASN A 57 -29.36 -44.05 -8.95
C ASN A 57 -30.76 -43.60 -9.41
N ASN A 58 -30.95 -43.38 -10.71
CA ASN A 58 -32.20 -43.70 -11.39
C ASN A 58 -31.93 -44.08 -12.86
N PRO A 59 -32.70 -45.02 -13.43
CA PRO A 59 -32.22 -45.89 -14.51
C PRO A 59 -32.60 -45.42 -15.93
N MET A 60 -31.73 -45.81 -16.87
CA MET A 60 -31.94 -46.00 -18.32
C MET A 60 -32.41 -44.81 -19.15
N LYS A 61 -31.57 -44.41 -20.12
CA LYS A 61 -31.87 -44.49 -21.56
C LYS A 61 -30.60 -44.20 -22.38
N HIS A 62 -30.11 -45.28 -23.03
CA HIS A 62 -29.52 -45.37 -24.38
C HIS A 62 -28.35 -44.42 -24.75
N LEU A 63 -27.14 -44.95 -24.97
CA LEU A 63 -26.66 -45.49 -26.28
C LEU A 63 -25.62 -44.47 -26.82
N SER A 64 -24.31 -44.72 -26.94
CA SER A 64 -23.68 -45.71 -27.83
C SER A 64 -22.15 -45.66 -27.74
N LEU A 65 -21.54 -46.83 -27.95
CA LEU A 65 -20.21 -47.17 -28.51
C LEU A 65 -18.95 -46.48 -27.94
N LEU A 66 -18.16 -47.17 -27.11
CA LEU A 66 -17.14 -48.20 -27.43
C LEU A 66 -15.82 -47.58 -27.97
N LEU A 67 -14.74 -47.57 -27.17
CA LEU A 67 -13.66 -48.60 -27.12
C LEU A 67 -12.74 -48.46 -28.36
N THR A 68 -11.42 -48.30 -28.29
CA THR A 68 -10.45 -49.12 -27.55
C THR A 68 -9.07 -48.43 -27.47
N ALA A 69 -8.30 -48.89 -26.50
CA ALA A 69 -6.90 -48.55 -26.26
C ALA A 69 -5.90 -49.35 -27.11
N ALA A 70 -4.65 -48.88 -27.04
CA ALA A 70 -3.40 -49.64 -26.93
C ALA A 70 -2.47 -49.71 -28.16
N LEU A 71 -1.27 -49.14 -27.92
CA LEU A 71 0.09 -49.58 -28.25
C LEU A 71 0.34 -50.34 -29.56
N SER A 72 1.32 -49.88 -30.36
CA SER A 72 2.53 -50.68 -30.72
C SER A 72 3.60 -49.88 -31.48
N LEU A 73 4.82 -50.30 -31.19
CA LEU A 73 6.19 -49.98 -31.63
C LEU A 73 6.46 -49.76 -33.15
N ALA A 74 7.27 -48.72 -33.41
CA ALA A 74 8.47 -48.62 -34.25
C ALA A 74 8.56 -49.12 -35.73
N ALA A 75 9.00 -48.16 -36.56
CA ALA A 75 9.98 -48.22 -37.68
C ALA A 75 9.55 -48.81 -39.05
N ALA A 76 9.49 -47.94 -40.08
CA ALA A 76 10.54 -47.83 -41.11
C ALA A 76 10.13 -46.93 -42.30
N SER A 77 11.11 -46.17 -42.78
CA SER A 77 11.34 -45.72 -44.16
C SER A 77 10.36 -44.76 -44.88
N ALA A 78 10.82 -43.50 -44.92
CA ALA A 78 11.02 -42.67 -46.11
C ALA A 78 9.89 -42.56 -47.16
N TYR A 79 9.23 -41.40 -47.18
CA TYR A 79 8.90 -40.71 -48.43
C TYR A 79 9.11 -39.21 -48.26
N ALA A 80 9.84 -38.62 -49.21
CA ALA A 80 10.27 -37.23 -49.23
C ALA A 80 9.07 -36.27 -49.23
N GLN A 81 9.05 -35.33 -48.28
CA GLN A 81 8.19 -34.14 -48.35
C GLN A 81 9.03 -32.95 -48.80
N ALA A 82 8.70 -32.45 -49.99
CA ALA A 82 9.11 -31.16 -50.47
C ALA A 82 8.63 -30.08 -49.49
N THR A 83 9.55 -29.52 -48.72
CA THR A 83 9.28 -28.39 -47.81
C THR A 83 9.09 -27.12 -48.64
N LYS A 84 7.85 -26.67 -48.79
CA LYS A 84 7.55 -25.28 -49.11
C LYS A 84 8.00 -24.43 -47.91
N THR A 85 9.15 -23.80 -48.03
CA THR A 85 9.63 -22.78 -47.11
C THR A 85 8.65 -21.60 -47.10
N SER A 86 7.86 -21.48 -46.04
CA SER A 86 7.30 -20.19 -45.64
C SER A 86 8.39 -19.41 -44.91
N PRO A 87 8.60 -18.11 -45.21
CA PRO A 87 9.62 -17.34 -44.53
C PRO A 87 9.20 -17.18 -43.06
N ALA A 88 10.04 -17.67 -42.16
CA ALA A 88 9.93 -17.34 -40.75
C ALA A 88 10.06 -15.81 -40.62
N ALA A 89 8.99 -15.15 -40.19
CA ALA A 89 9.05 -13.77 -39.73
C ALA A 89 9.97 -13.74 -38.51
N GLY A 90 11.25 -13.45 -38.75
CA GLY A 90 12.19 -13.08 -37.71
C GLY A 90 11.71 -11.78 -37.08
N ALA A 91 10.93 -11.90 -36.01
CA ALA A 91 10.74 -10.78 -35.10
C ALA A 91 12.10 -10.54 -34.43
N SER A 92 12.87 -9.61 -34.97
CA SER A 92 13.99 -8.98 -34.28
C SER A 92 13.43 -8.33 -33.02
N ALA A 93 13.46 -9.05 -31.90
CA ALA A 93 13.29 -8.44 -30.60
C ALA A 93 14.50 -7.54 -30.38
N SER A 94 14.31 -6.22 -30.53
CA SER A 94 15.30 -5.24 -30.12
C SER A 94 15.70 -5.53 -28.67
N PRO A 95 17.01 -5.48 -28.31
CA PRO A 95 17.42 -5.67 -26.93
C PRO A 95 16.73 -4.61 -26.07
N SER A 96 15.86 -5.06 -25.17
CA SER A 96 15.26 -4.16 -24.18
C SER A 96 16.34 -3.72 -23.20
N THR A 97 16.50 -2.40 -23.05
CA THR A 97 17.41 -1.83 -22.05
C THR A 97 17.03 -2.36 -20.66
N PRO A 98 17.99 -2.85 -19.84
CA PRO A 98 17.70 -3.29 -18.48
C PRO A 98 17.02 -2.18 -17.67
N PRO A 99 16.05 -2.50 -16.79
CA PRO A 99 15.43 -1.50 -15.92
C PRO A 99 16.46 -0.76 -15.05
N THR A 100 16.28 0.55 -14.92
CA THR A 100 17.00 1.37 -13.95
C THR A 100 16.33 1.29 -12.58
N ILE A 101 17.05 1.67 -11.51
CA ILE A 101 16.49 1.83 -10.15
C ILE A 101 15.24 2.74 -10.20
N ALA A 102 15.35 3.89 -10.87
CA ALA A 102 14.23 4.80 -11.05
C ALA A 102 13.03 4.10 -11.71
N SER A 103 13.23 3.42 -12.84
CA SER A 103 12.13 2.74 -13.55
C SER A 103 11.49 1.59 -12.74
N ALA A 104 12.26 0.92 -11.89
CA ALA A 104 11.75 -0.15 -11.04
C ALA A 104 10.84 0.39 -9.93
N ILE A 105 11.22 1.51 -9.31
CA ILE A 105 10.41 2.20 -8.29
C ILE A 105 9.21 2.89 -8.94
N ASP A 106 9.41 3.55 -10.08
CA ASP A 106 8.39 4.29 -10.82
C ASP A 106 7.22 3.40 -11.26
N ARG A 107 7.50 2.12 -11.54
CA ARG A 107 6.48 1.13 -11.83
C ARG A 107 5.49 0.96 -10.66
N GLU A 108 5.98 0.94 -9.43
CA GLU A 108 5.11 0.79 -8.24
C GLU A 108 4.27 2.05 -8.03
N ILE A 109 4.87 3.22 -8.23
CA ILE A 109 4.17 4.51 -8.15
C ILE A 109 3.10 4.62 -9.24
N SER A 110 3.39 4.19 -10.46
CA SER A 110 2.42 4.15 -11.56
C SER A 110 1.23 3.23 -11.26
N LEU A 111 1.47 2.09 -10.58
CA LEU A 111 0.40 1.19 -10.15
C LEU A 111 -0.47 1.84 -9.07
N ALA A 112 0.15 2.48 -8.08
CA ALA A 112 -0.55 3.20 -7.02
C ALA A 112 -1.36 4.39 -7.57
N GLU A 113 -0.76 5.21 -8.45
CA GLU A 113 -1.44 6.31 -9.14
C GLU A 113 -2.67 5.80 -9.86
N LYS A 114 -2.52 4.78 -10.71
CA LYS A 114 -3.63 4.22 -11.47
C LYS A 114 -4.75 3.77 -10.55
N GLN A 115 -4.45 3.02 -9.50
CA GLN A 115 -5.46 2.49 -8.59
C GLN A 115 -6.20 3.59 -7.82
N VAL A 116 -5.49 4.59 -7.31
CA VAL A 116 -6.08 5.73 -6.60
C VAL A 116 -6.91 6.58 -7.54
N VAL A 117 -6.38 6.95 -8.71
CA VAL A 117 -7.08 7.79 -9.70
C VAL A 117 -8.33 7.09 -10.23
N ASP A 118 -8.24 5.82 -10.63
CA ASP A 118 -9.39 5.06 -11.12
C ASP A 118 -10.49 4.98 -10.04
N ALA A 119 -10.11 4.73 -8.77
CA ALA A 119 -11.06 4.69 -7.66
C ALA A 119 -11.72 6.05 -7.41
N ALA A 120 -10.95 7.14 -7.48
CA ALA A 120 -11.44 8.50 -7.32
C ALA A 120 -12.40 8.92 -8.45
N GLU A 121 -12.09 8.54 -9.69
CA GLU A 121 -12.95 8.81 -10.85
C GLU A 121 -14.28 8.05 -10.76
N ALA A 122 -14.26 6.82 -10.25
CA ALA A 122 -15.44 5.97 -10.10
C ALA A 122 -16.46 6.44 -9.07
N MET A 123 -16.07 7.29 -8.11
CA MET A 123 -17.01 7.85 -7.13
C MET A 123 -17.80 9.03 -7.75
N PRO A 124 -19.14 9.04 -7.68
CA PRO A 124 -19.96 10.20 -8.04
C PRO A 124 -19.58 11.46 -7.26
N GLU A 125 -19.69 12.64 -7.88
CA GLU A 125 -19.28 13.91 -7.26
C GLU A 125 -20.06 14.23 -5.99
N ASP A 126 -21.36 13.96 -5.97
CA ASP A 126 -22.26 14.11 -4.82
C ASP A 126 -21.92 13.18 -3.64
N LYS A 127 -20.96 12.27 -3.81
CA LYS A 127 -20.48 11.33 -2.79
C LYS A 127 -19.05 11.59 -2.34
N PHE A 128 -18.40 12.67 -2.79
CA PHE A 128 -17.07 13.04 -2.29
C PHE A 128 -17.08 13.44 -0.81
N ASP A 129 -18.23 13.85 -0.28
CA ASP A 129 -18.41 14.16 1.14
C ASP A 129 -18.80 12.91 1.98
N PHE A 130 -18.85 11.72 1.37
CA PHE A 130 -19.21 10.49 2.08
C PHE A 130 -18.11 10.11 3.08
N SER A 131 -18.50 9.83 4.31
CA SER A 131 -17.71 9.14 5.33
C SER A 131 -18.52 7.94 5.85
N PRO A 132 -17.87 6.84 6.27
CA PRO A 132 -18.54 5.71 6.93
C PRO A 132 -19.40 6.14 8.13
N GLU A 133 -19.12 7.29 8.74
CA GLU A 133 -19.96 7.90 9.78
C GLU A 133 -21.43 8.04 9.34
N LYS A 134 -21.68 8.35 8.05
CA LYS A 134 -23.04 8.49 7.48
C LYS A 134 -23.85 7.19 7.51
N LEU A 135 -23.22 6.02 7.68
CA LEU A 135 -23.92 4.73 7.71
C LEU A 135 -24.61 4.45 9.05
N ASN A 136 -24.24 5.15 10.13
CA ASN A 136 -24.85 5.00 11.46
C ASN A 136 -24.96 3.53 11.93
N LEU A 137 -23.90 2.74 11.69
CA LEU A 137 -23.91 1.31 12.01
C LEU A 137 -23.91 1.09 13.54
N PRO A 138 -24.82 0.27 14.10
CA PRO A 138 -24.84 -0.04 15.53
C PRO A 138 -23.50 -0.63 16.00
N GLY A 139 -22.98 -0.12 17.13
CA GLY A 139 -21.71 -0.58 17.71
C GLY A 139 -20.46 -0.15 16.94
N SER A 140 -20.59 0.71 15.93
CA SER A 140 -19.43 1.29 15.22
C SER A 140 -18.94 2.59 15.87
N ASP A 141 -17.65 2.89 15.67
CA ASP A 141 -17.03 4.16 16.05
C ASP A 141 -16.33 4.79 14.84
N TYR A 142 -17.14 5.29 13.91
CA TYR A 142 -16.66 5.98 12.71
C TYR A 142 -16.60 7.51 12.85
N LYS A 143 -16.80 8.03 14.07
CA LYS A 143 -16.82 9.47 14.32
C LYS A 143 -15.49 10.11 13.92
N GLY A 144 -15.55 11.13 13.06
CA GLY A 144 -14.38 11.87 12.61
C GLY A 144 -13.50 11.14 11.58
N VAL A 145 -13.96 9.99 11.07
CA VAL A 145 -13.32 9.35 9.92
C VAL A 145 -13.45 10.26 8.69
N ARG A 146 -12.33 10.49 8.00
CA ARG A 146 -12.25 11.36 6.81
C ARG A 146 -13.30 10.99 5.77
N THR A 147 -13.83 12.01 5.11
CA THR A 147 -14.64 11.81 3.91
C THR A 147 -13.80 11.29 2.74
N PHE A 148 -14.45 10.77 1.69
CA PHE A 148 -13.77 10.29 0.48
C PHE A 148 -12.88 11.36 -0.15
N GLY A 149 -13.37 12.59 -0.27
CA GLY A 149 -12.62 13.73 -0.78
C GLY A 149 -11.45 14.12 0.13
N GLU A 150 -11.62 14.05 1.45
CA GLU A 150 -10.53 14.31 2.40
C GLU A 150 -9.44 13.25 2.35
N GLN A 151 -9.77 11.99 2.11
CA GLN A 151 -8.80 10.92 1.86
C GLN A 151 -7.94 11.23 0.63
N LEU A 152 -8.56 11.65 -0.47
CA LEU A 152 -7.85 12.02 -1.70
C LEU A 152 -6.95 13.26 -1.51
N LYS A 153 -7.45 14.29 -0.82
CA LYS A 153 -6.63 15.47 -0.47
C LYS A 153 -5.47 15.10 0.43
N HIS A 154 -5.68 14.19 1.37
CA HIS A 154 -4.62 13.70 2.26
C HIS A 154 -3.55 12.92 1.49
N VAL A 155 -3.94 12.03 0.57
CA VAL A 155 -3.00 11.34 -0.33
C VAL A 155 -2.15 12.35 -1.10
N ALA A 156 -2.80 13.33 -1.75
CA ALA A 156 -2.12 14.32 -2.55
C ALA A 156 -1.14 15.19 -1.74
N ALA A 157 -1.59 15.71 -0.59
CA ALA A 157 -0.76 16.53 0.27
C ALA A 157 0.42 15.74 0.86
N SER A 158 0.18 14.49 1.27
CA SER A 158 1.23 13.61 1.79
C SER A 158 2.26 13.27 0.71
N ASN A 159 1.83 13.02 -0.53
CA ASN A 159 2.74 12.84 -1.66
C ASN A 159 3.71 14.02 -1.77
N TYR A 160 3.23 15.27 -1.80
CA TYR A 160 4.12 16.43 -1.85
C TYR A 160 5.12 16.46 -0.68
N LEU A 161 4.68 16.13 0.54
CA LEU A 161 5.54 16.08 1.73
C LEU A 161 6.56 14.94 1.73
N ILE A 162 6.23 13.80 1.10
CA ILE A 162 7.12 12.63 0.99
C ILE A 162 8.15 12.83 -0.12
N TRP A 163 7.74 13.44 -1.24
CA TRP A 163 8.60 13.62 -2.42
C TRP A 163 9.52 14.84 -2.31
N SER A 164 9.11 15.90 -1.64
CA SER A 164 9.89 17.15 -1.54
C SER A 164 11.30 16.95 -0.99
N PRO A 165 11.56 16.10 0.03
CA PRO A 165 12.92 15.87 0.51
C PRO A 165 13.80 15.10 -0.47
N ILE A 166 13.23 14.37 -1.43
CA ILE A 166 14.00 13.63 -2.45
C ILE A 166 14.68 14.62 -3.42
N THR A 167 13.93 15.63 -3.87
CA THR A 167 14.40 16.65 -4.83
C THR A 167 14.98 17.89 -4.16
N GLY A 168 14.61 18.16 -2.91
CA GLY A 168 14.91 19.41 -2.20
C GLY A 168 13.95 20.56 -2.56
N GLU A 169 12.95 20.33 -3.42
CA GLU A 169 11.94 21.32 -3.78
C GLU A 169 10.96 21.55 -2.62
N LYS A 170 10.54 22.80 -2.41
CA LYS A 170 9.53 23.11 -1.38
C LYS A 170 8.16 22.57 -1.83
N PRO A 171 7.42 21.86 -0.96
CA PRO A 171 6.04 21.48 -1.28
C PRO A 171 5.13 22.71 -1.40
N PRO A 172 3.99 22.63 -2.11
CA PRO A 172 3.02 23.72 -2.16
C PRO A 172 2.51 24.09 -0.76
N ASP A 173 2.20 25.37 -0.52
CA ASP A 173 1.67 25.81 0.78
C ASP A 173 0.27 25.20 1.10
N THR A 174 -0.38 24.60 0.11
CA THR A 174 -1.68 23.93 0.24
C THR A 174 -1.63 22.59 0.97
N VAL A 175 -0.45 22.03 1.26
CA VAL A 175 -0.33 20.70 1.90
C VAL A 175 -0.94 20.62 3.29
N ASN A 176 -0.98 21.73 4.06
CA ASN A 176 -1.66 21.82 5.36
C ASN A 176 -1.34 20.62 6.29
N ASP A 177 -0.06 20.40 6.57
CA ASP A 177 0.45 19.26 7.36
C ASP A 177 -0.04 17.88 6.87
N GLY A 178 -0.21 17.73 5.56
CA GLY A 178 -0.68 16.51 4.92
C GLY A 178 -2.20 16.39 4.87
N LYS A 179 -2.98 17.35 5.36
CA LYS A 179 -4.45 17.34 5.24
C LYS A 179 -4.94 17.76 3.86
N GLY A 180 -4.15 18.57 3.16
CA GLY A 180 -4.55 19.30 1.96
C GLY A 180 -5.44 20.51 2.28
N PRO A 181 -5.83 21.29 1.26
CA PRO A 181 -6.55 22.55 1.45
C PRO A 181 -7.98 22.36 1.94
N ASP A 182 -8.38 23.10 2.99
CA ASP A 182 -9.68 22.94 3.68
C ASP A 182 -10.87 23.29 2.78
N ASN A 183 -10.72 24.34 1.97
CA ASN A 183 -11.74 24.88 1.08
C ASN A 183 -11.89 24.14 -0.25
N MET A 184 -11.01 23.17 -0.55
CA MET A 184 -11.11 22.35 -1.76
C MET A 184 -12.15 21.25 -1.57
N LYS A 185 -13.26 21.36 -2.32
CA LYS A 185 -14.43 20.45 -2.24
C LYS A 185 -14.88 19.91 -3.60
N ALA A 186 -14.70 20.67 -4.68
CA ALA A 186 -15.11 20.24 -6.01
C ALA A 186 -14.31 19.01 -6.46
N LYS A 187 -14.97 18.03 -7.08
CA LYS A 187 -14.33 16.80 -7.54
C LYS A 187 -13.18 17.12 -8.51
N ALA A 188 -13.41 18.03 -9.44
CA ALA A 188 -12.41 18.42 -10.44
C ALA A 188 -11.10 18.94 -9.80
N ASP A 189 -11.20 19.81 -8.79
CA ASP A 189 -10.04 20.39 -8.11
C ASP A 189 -9.27 19.34 -7.31
N ILE A 190 -9.98 18.46 -6.60
CA ILE A 190 -9.37 17.35 -5.84
C ILE A 190 -8.66 16.38 -6.79
N MET A 191 -9.31 16.02 -7.91
CA MET A 191 -8.71 15.13 -8.91
C MET A 191 -7.45 15.73 -9.52
N LYS A 192 -7.45 17.03 -9.82
CA LYS A 192 -6.27 17.75 -10.30
C LYS A 192 -5.16 17.71 -9.25
N TYR A 193 -5.47 17.98 -7.98
CA TYR A 193 -4.50 17.98 -6.90
C TYR A 193 -3.84 16.60 -6.70
N VAL A 194 -4.62 15.52 -6.79
CA VAL A 194 -4.11 14.14 -6.77
C VAL A 194 -3.15 13.87 -7.93
N LYS A 195 -3.58 14.14 -9.18
CA LYS A 195 -2.77 13.88 -10.38
C LYS A 195 -1.47 14.69 -10.37
N ASP A 196 -1.52 15.96 -10.00
CA ASP A 196 -0.33 16.81 -9.89
C ASP A 196 0.65 16.27 -8.83
N SER A 197 0.15 15.73 -7.72
CA SER A 197 1.01 15.15 -6.67
C SER A 197 1.74 13.88 -7.12
N PHE A 198 1.11 13.05 -7.96
CA PHE A 198 1.75 11.89 -8.56
C PHE A 198 2.77 12.33 -9.63
N ALA A 199 2.43 13.30 -10.47
CA ALA A 199 3.37 13.88 -11.43
C ALA A 199 4.64 14.44 -10.74
N PHE A 200 4.49 15.05 -9.57
CA PHE A 200 5.62 15.46 -8.74
C PHE A 200 6.44 14.26 -8.24
N GLY A 201 5.78 13.18 -7.81
CA GLY A 201 6.44 11.92 -7.44
C GLY A 201 7.24 11.28 -8.57
N HIS A 202 6.66 11.17 -9.77
CA HIS A 202 7.36 10.64 -10.95
C HIS A 202 8.62 11.44 -11.28
N LYS A 203 8.55 12.78 -11.20
CA LYS A 203 9.73 13.65 -11.36
C LYS A 203 10.78 13.38 -10.30
N ALA A 204 10.38 13.21 -9.04
CA ALA A 204 11.30 12.90 -7.95
C ALA A 204 11.97 11.53 -8.14
N VAL A 205 11.21 10.50 -8.50
CA VAL A 205 11.71 9.13 -8.74
C VAL A 205 12.70 9.10 -9.91
N ALA A 206 12.48 9.91 -10.95
CA ALA A 206 13.40 10.00 -12.09
C ALA A 206 14.83 10.46 -11.70
N THR A 207 15.01 11.10 -10.54
CA THR A 207 16.33 11.51 -10.03
C THR A 207 17.10 10.39 -9.33
N LEU A 208 16.47 9.25 -9.05
CA LEU A 208 17.05 8.18 -8.25
C LEU A 208 18.07 7.36 -9.04
N ASN A 209 19.21 7.11 -8.42
CA ASN A 209 20.29 6.30 -8.99
C ASN A 209 21.08 5.59 -7.88
N SER A 210 22.00 4.72 -8.27
CA SER A 210 22.77 3.91 -7.32
C SER A 210 23.62 4.74 -6.36
N SER A 211 24.06 5.94 -6.74
CA SER A 211 24.91 6.78 -5.88
C SER A 211 24.12 7.55 -4.83
N ASN A 212 22.86 7.93 -5.09
CA ASN A 212 22.11 8.84 -4.20
C ASN A 212 21.03 8.16 -3.34
N LEU A 213 20.67 6.90 -3.65
CA LEU A 213 19.47 6.26 -3.13
C LEU A 213 19.50 6.04 -1.62
N VAL A 214 20.67 5.72 -1.07
CA VAL A 214 20.90 5.45 0.36
C VAL A 214 21.63 6.59 1.07
N GLU A 215 21.90 7.70 0.39
CA GLU A 215 22.47 8.88 1.02
C GLU A 215 21.53 9.41 2.11
N PRO A 216 22.07 9.75 3.29
CA PRO A 216 21.28 10.37 4.33
C PRO A 216 20.74 11.74 3.89
N ILE A 217 19.42 11.90 3.99
CA ILE A 217 18.72 13.17 3.83
C ILE A 217 17.87 13.43 5.08
N LYS A 218 17.22 14.59 5.15
CA LYS A 218 16.24 14.90 6.20
C LYS A 218 14.85 14.85 5.60
N SER A 219 13.90 14.21 6.29
CA SER A 219 12.48 14.26 5.92
C SER A 219 11.92 15.68 6.14
N GLY A 220 10.66 15.89 5.76
CA GLY A 220 9.95 17.15 6.07
C GLY A 220 9.87 17.49 7.56
N SER A 221 9.98 16.50 8.46
CA SER A 221 10.05 16.70 9.92
C SER A 221 11.47 16.91 10.45
N GLY A 222 12.47 17.00 9.56
CA GLY A 222 13.88 17.17 9.92
C GLY A 222 14.56 15.88 10.40
N ARG A 223 13.85 14.76 10.47
CA ARG A 223 14.41 13.47 10.91
C ARG A 223 15.29 12.85 9.83
N PRO A 224 16.44 12.23 10.18
CA PRO A 224 17.26 11.49 9.22
C PRO A 224 16.47 10.39 8.51
N THR A 225 16.67 10.25 7.19
CA THR A 225 16.06 9.22 6.34
C THR A 225 16.90 9.03 5.06
N THR A 226 16.43 8.23 4.10
CA THR A 226 17.04 8.04 2.77
C THR A 226 16.01 8.24 1.66
N ARG A 227 16.48 8.52 0.45
CA ARG A 227 15.60 8.59 -0.73
C ARG A 227 14.89 7.27 -1.00
N LEU A 228 15.58 6.14 -0.76
CA LEU A 228 14.99 4.80 -0.87
C LEU A 228 13.78 4.63 0.05
N PHE A 229 13.94 5.00 1.32
CA PHE A 229 12.87 4.86 2.30
C PHE A 229 11.66 5.71 1.88
N LEU A 230 11.87 6.97 1.52
CA LEU A 230 10.77 7.84 1.11
C LEU A 230 10.06 7.34 -0.15
N ALA A 231 10.82 6.89 -1.15
CA ALA A 231 10.24 6.43 -2.41
C ALA A 231 9.43 5.12 -2.27
N THR A 232 9.91 4.19 -1.44
CA THR A 232 9.16 2.95 -1.13
C THR A 232 7.98 3.22 -0.20
N PHE A 233 8.13 4.13 0.77
CA PHE A 233 7.05 4.53 1.67
C PHE A 233 5.91 5.23 0.95
N ALA A 234 6.18 6.04 -0.07
CA ALA A 234 5.15 6.71 -0.86
C ALA A 234 4.17 5.72 -1.51
N ALA A 235 4.69 4.64 -2.11
CA ALA A 235 3.86 3.58 -2.68
C ALA A 235 3.00 2.91 -1.59
N ALA A 236 3.61 2.52 -0.47
CA ALA A 236 2.92 1.88 0.65
C ALA A 236 1.79 2.76 1.22
N HIS A 237 2.06 4.07 1.40
CA HIS A 237 1.08 5.07 1.84
C HIS A 237 -0.10 5.16 0.87
N CYS A 238 0.17 5.22 -0.43
CA CYS A 238 -0.88 5.26 -1.45
C CYS A 238 -1.74 3.97 -1.44
N PHE A 239 -1.14 2.78 -1.29
CA PHE A 239 -1.90 1.54 -1.23
C PHE A 239 -2.74 1.38 0.04
N GLU A 240 -2.28 1.91 1.19
CA GLU A 240 -3.07 1.93 2.42
C GLU A 240 -4.37 2.72 2.22
N HIS A 241 -4.25 3.92 1.63
CA HIS A 241 -5.41 4.75 1.32
C HIS A 241 -6.26 4.18 0.20
N TYR A 242 -5.66 3.57 -0.84
CA TYR A 242 -6.41 2.87 -1.87
C TYR A 242 -7.32 1.78 -1.28
N GLY A 243 -6.81 0.98 -0.34
CA GLY A 243 -7.62 -0.02 0.36
C GLY A 243 -8.83 0.59 1.07
N GLN A 244 -8.67 1.76 1.68
CA GLN A 244 -9.77 2.51 2.29
C GLN A 244 -10.75 3.05 1.23
N LEU A 245 -10.26 3.68 0.15
CA LEU A 245 -11.09 4.19 -0.95
C LEU A 245 -11.94 3.09 -1.59
N VAL A 246 -11.39 1.88 -1.73
CA VAL A 246 -12.12 0.69 -2.19
C VAL A 246 -13.32 0.38 -1.30
N GLN A 247 -13.16 0.44 0.02
CA GLN A 247 -14.28 0.21 0.94
C GLN A 247 -15.35 1.29 0.79
N TYR A 248 -14.97 2.55 0.56
CA TYR A 248 -15.91 3.66 0.40
C TYR A 248 -16.75 3.49 -0.87
N LEU A 249 -16.13 3.03 -1.97
CA LEU A 249 -16.86 2.66 -3.18
C LEU A 249 -17.89 1.55 -2.89
N ARG A 250 -17.48 0.49 -2.19
CA ARG A 250 -18.36 -0.64 -1.85
C ARG A 250 -19.52 -0.23 -0.94
N MET A 251 -19.26 0.57 0.09
CA MET A 251 -20.29 1.15 0.96
C MET A 251 -21.29 2.03 0.19
N ASN A 252 -20.90 2.53 -0.98
CA ASN A 252 -21.74 3.32 -1.88
C ASN A 252 -22.35 2.51 -3.04
N GLY A 253 -22.25 1.18 -3.00
CA GLY A 253 -22.80 0.29 -4.04
C GLY A 253 -22.00 0.28 -5.34
N ILE A 254 -20.78 0.82 -5.36
CA ILE A 254 -19.95 0.92 -6.55
C ILE A 254 -18.93 -0.22 -6.56
N VAL A 255 -18.87 -0.96 -7.67
CA VAL A 255 -17.82 -1.95 -7.88
C VAL A 255 -16.51 -1.22 -8.21
N PRO A 256 -15.46 -1.35 -7.37
CA PRO A 256 -14.15 -0.77 -7.62
C PRO A 256 -13.62 -1.19 -8.99
N PRO A 257 -13.02 -0.27 -9.77
CA PRO A 257 -12.57 -0.56 -11.13
C PRO A 257 -11.69 -1.82 -11.25
N ALA A 258 -10.73 -2.00 -10.35
CA ALA A 258 -9.83 -3.16 -10.37
C ALA A 258 -10.52 -4.51 -10.07
N SER A 259 -11.73 -4.51 -9.53
CA SER A 259 -12.54 -5.70 -9.24
C SER A 259 -13.60 -5.99 -10.29
N ARG A 260 -13.72 -5.18 -11.35
CA ARG A 260 -14.63 -5.46 -12.46
C ARG A 260 -14.12 -6.68 -13.21
N GLY A 261 -15.01 -7.59 -13.59
CA GLY A 261 -14.64 -8.76 -14.40
C GLY A 261 -13.86 -8.32 -15.63
N ARG A 262 -12.78 -9.04 -15.94
CA ARG A 262 -11.99 -8.84 -17.16
C ARG A 262 -12.63 -9.59 -18.32
#